data_AF-A0A8S0RGG3-F1
#
_entry.id   AF-A0A8S0RGG3-F1
#
_cell.length_a   1.000
_cell.length_b   1.000
_cell.length_c   1.000
_cell.angle_alpha   90.00
_cell.angle_beta   90.00
_cell.angle_gamma   90.00
#
_symmetry.space_group_name_H-M   'P 1'
#
loop_
_entity.id
_entity.type
_entity.pdbx_description
1 polymer ?
#
loop_
_entity_poly.entity_id
_entity_poly.type
_entity_poly.pdbx_seq_one_letter_code
_entity_poly.pdbx_strand_id
1 'polypeptide(L)'
;MGPNQRQRTRPEELPDPSGSSSSSPTKRKWSNFLPVLVGLVVIGEIAFLGRLDMAKNADLVNSWADSFYRFTKTTSSSWSTSSLTDDVGSGYTGGGALDDPGSEPEDSCEAWLEKEDSVAYSRDFKKVPIFVHGADEFKTCAVGCKFGFDSGKKPDAAFGLSQQDGTAGVLRSMESAQYYAENNIDLARRRGYHIVMTTSLSSDVPVGYFSWAEYDIMAPLQPKTESALAAAFISNCGARNFRLQALEAIEKANIKIDSYGSCHRNRDGNVDKVATLKRYKFSLAFENSNEEDYVTEKFFQSLVAGSVPVVVGAPNIQDFSPFPGSILHIRELKDVDSIVRKIKYLAKNSSAYNESLRWKFEGPSDSFKALVDMAAVHSSCRLCIYLATRILEKDEKTPEFKKRPCKCTRGLKTLYHIYARERGRFEMESVFLRSGNLTMEALNSAVLLKFKSLKHTPIWKYERPESIRGGDELKIYRIYPIGLTQRQALYTFRFKGDSDFRNHIESNPCAKFEVIFV
;
A
#
# COMPACT_ATOMS: atom_id res chain seq x y z
N MET A 1 -35.56 -33.56 54.95
CA MET A 1 -36.78 -33.42 55.77
C MET A 1 -37.02 -31.94 56.03
N GLY A 2 -38.27 -31.47 56.07
CA GLY A 2 -38.62 -30.15 56.62
C GLY A 2 -39.05 -30.28 58.09
N PRO A 3 -40.01 -29.48 58.61
CA PRO A 3 -40.74 -28.37 57.94
C PRO A 3 -41.15 -27.17 58.86
N ASN A 4 -41.84 -26.16 58.28
CA ASN A 4 -42.99 -25.40 58.87
C ASN A 4 -42.86 -24.60 60.21
N GLN A 5 -43.75 -23.67 60.62
CA GLN A 5 -44.77 -22.78 59.98
C GLN A 5 -45.30 -21.74 61.00
N ARG A 6 -45.82 -20.60 60.50
CA ARG A 6 -47.14 -19.95 60.82
C ARG A 6 -47.17 -18.56 60.12
N GLN A 7 -48.13 -18.16 59.27
CA GLN A 7 -49.59 -17.97 59.41
C GLN A 7 -50.00 -16.75 60.28
N ARG A 8 -51.05 -15.96 59.97
CA ARG A 8 -51.90 -15.74 58.76
C ARG A 8 -53.00 -14.68 59.06
N THR A 9 -53.25 -13.67 58.21
CA THR A 9 -54.54 -12.90 58.22
C THR A 9 -54.85 -12.11 56.92
N ARG A 10 -56.16 -11.99 56.63
CA ARG A 10 -56.95 -11.22 55.63
C ARG A 10 -58.45 -11.47 55.99
N PRO A 11 -59.50 -10.93 55.33
CA PRO A 11 -59.56 -10.13 54.09
C PRO A 11 -60.39 -8.81 54.21
N GLU A 12 -60.45 -8.05 53.10
CA GLU A 12 -61.60 -7.21 52.66
C GLU A 12 -61.26 -6.56 51.29
N GLU A 13 -62.20 -5.86 50.63
CA GLU A 13 -62.94 -6.42 49.49
C GLU A 13 -63.33 -5.28 48.50
N LEU A 14 -64.53 -5.24 47.89
CA LEU A 14 -64.93 -4.27 46.84
C LEU A 14 -66.40 -3.80 46.94
N PRO A 15 -66.77 -2.60 46.45
CA PRO A 15 -67.27 -2.50 45.06
C PRO A 15 -67.02 -1.16 44.30
N ASP A 16 -67.30 -1.21 42.99
CA ASP A 16 -67.47 -0.12 42.01
C ASP A 16 -68.95 -0.08 41.57
N PRO A 17 -69.58 1.04 41.15
CA PRO A 17 -70.00 1.10 39.73
C PRO A 17 -70.24 2.49 39.07
N SER A 18 -70.02 2.54 37.74
CA SER A 18 -70.77 3.23 36.63
C SER A 18 -71.54 4.57 36.84
N GLY A 19 -71.58 5.52 35.89
CA GLY A 19 -71.02 5.57 34.52
C GLY A 19 -71.81 6.48 33.56
N SER A 20 -71.43 6.50 32.27
CA SER A 20 -72.07 7.25 31.15
C SER A 20 -71.88 8.80 31.18
N SER A 21 -72.00 9.60 30.11
CA SER A 21 -71.97 9.38 28.64
C SER A 21 -71.92 10.75 27.91
N SER A 22 -71.63 10.89 26.61
CA SER A 22 -70.65 10.24 25.70
C SER A 22 -70.60 11.03 24.35
N SER A 23 -69.48 10.98 23.59
CA SER A 23 -69.47 11.51 22.20
C SER A 23 -68.39 10.89 21.30
N SER A 24 -68.77 10.51 20.07
CA SER A 24 -67.91 10.16 18.93
C SER A 24 -68.64 10.65 17.67
N PRO A 25 -67.96 11.12 16.59
CA PRO A 25 -67.24 10.24 15.66
C PRO A 25 -65.91 10.89 15.15
N THR A 26 -65.12 10.39 14.19
CA THR A 26 -65.27 9.35 13.14
C THR A 26 -64.02 8.46 13.03
N LYS A 27 -64.16 7.29 12.40
CA LYS A 27 -63.01 6.40 12.06
C LYS A 27 -62.46 6.75 10.67
N ARG A 28 -61.13 6.83 10.53
CA ARG A 28 -60.43 6.53 9.26
C ARG A 28 -59.40 5.42 9.50
N LYS A 29 -59.40 4.41 8.64
CA LYS A 29 -58.41 3.31 8.65
C LYS A 29 -57.15 3.75 7.91
N TRP A 30 -55.98 3.57 8.51
CA TRP A 30 -54.68 3.32 7.86
C TRP A 30 -53.87 2.56 8.93
N SER A 31 -53.74 1.23 8.93
CA SER A 31 -53.20 0.31 7.91
C SER A 31 -51.67 0.37 7.80
N ASN A 32 -51.01 -0.53 8.54
CA ASN A 32 -49.78 -1.28 8.21
C ASN A 32 -48.51 -0.57 7.68
N PHE A 33 -48.48 0.75 7.51
CA PHE A 33 -47.33 1.44 6.90
C PHE A 33 -46.17 1.76 7.83
N LEU A 34 -46.31 1.64 9.16
CA LEU A 34 -45.23 2.04 10.08
C LEU A 34 -43.96 1.16 9.98
N PRO A 35 -44.02 -0.19 9.90
CA PRO A 35 -42.83 -1.01 9.63
C PRO A 35 -42.23 -0.75 8.25
N VAL A 36 -43.07 -0.43 7.26
CA VAL A 36 -42.64 -0.10 5.89
C VAL A 36 -41.93 1.26 5.85
N LEU A 37 -42.39 2.25 6.60
CA LEU A 37 -41.72 3.55 6.74
C LEU A 37 -40.38 3.43 7.45
N VAL A 38 -40.27 2.65 8.54
CA VAL A 38 -38.97 2.38 9.19
C VAL A 38 -38.04 1.61 8.24
N GLY A 39 -38.56 0.61 7.52
CA GLY A 39 -37.80 -0.11 6.50
C GLY A 39 -37.32 0.80 5.36
N LEU A 40 -38.15 1.73 4.88
CA LEU A 40 -37.80 2.69 3.83
C LEU A 40 -36.85 3.80 4.32
N VAL A 41 -36.88 4.17 5.61
CA VAL A 41 -35.87 5.06 6.20
C VAL A 41 -34.53 4.35 6.33
N VAL A 42 -34.49 3.09 6.79
CA VAL A 42 -33.25 2.31 6.89
C VAL A 42 -32.68 1.95 5.51
N ILE A 43 -33.52 1.54 4.55
CA ILE A 43 -33.09 1.36 3.15
C ILE A 43 -32.70 2.71 2.53
N GLY A 44 -33.37 3.80 2.90
CA GLY A 44 -33.03 5.16 2.52
C GLY A 44 -31.64 5.58 3.00
N GLU A 45 -31.31 5.35 4.27
CA GLU A 45 -29.98 5.65 4.83
C GLU A 45 -28.90 4.72 4.29
N ILE A 46 -29.18 3.42 4.10
CA ILE A 46 -28.23 2.50 3.46
C ILE A 46 -27.98 2.90 1.98
N ALA A 47 -29.02 3.32 1.25
CA ALA A 47 -28.89 3.85 -0.11
C ALA A 47 -28.28 5.25 -0.15
N PHE A 48 -28.39 6.06 0.91
CA PHE A 48 -27.77 7.38 1.04
C PHE A 48 -26.28 7.26 1.36
N LEU A 49 -25.91 6.34 2.25
CA LEU A 49 -24.51 5.97 2.51
C LEU A 49 -23.88 5.28 1.28
N GLY A 50 -24.64 4.46 0.55
CA GLY A 50 -24.24 3.90 -0.75
C GLY A 50 -24.27 4.90 -1.92
N ARG A 51 -24.81 6.11 -1.74
CA ARG A 51 -24.80 7.22 -2.71
C ARG A 51 -24.00 8.44 -2.22
N LEU A 52 -23.30 8.35 -1.10
CA LEU A 52 -22.19 9.25 -0.79
C LEU A 52 -20.97 8.80 -1.61
N ASP A 53 -21.14 9.01 -2.91
CA ASP A 53 -20.37 8.46 -4.01
C ASP A 53 -18.92 8.95 -3.98
N MET A 54 -18.00 8.03 -4.32
CA MET A 54 -16.60 8.35 -4.60
C MET A 54 -16.48 9.46 -5.66
N ALA A 55 -17.45 9.62 -6.57
CA ALA A 55 -17.54 10.72 -7.52
C ALA A 55 -17.22 12.10 -6.90
N LYS A 56 -17.76 12.44 -5.72
CA LYS A 56 -17.52 13.76 -5.10
C LYS A 56 -16.10 13.97 -4.58
N ASN A 57 -15.34 12.90 -4.36
CA ASN A 57 -13.91 12.97 -4.05
C ASN A 57 -13.06 12.83 -5.33
N ALA A 58 -13.52 12.06 -6.32
CA ALA A 58 -12.89 11.95 -7.63
C ALA A 58 -12.89 13.29 -8.37
N ASP A 59 -14.00 14.04 -8.36
CA ASP A 59 -14.08 15.39 -8.93
C ASP A 59 -13.08 16.35 -8.25
N LEU A 60 -12.85 16.21 -6.94
CA LEU A 60 -11.90 17.03 -6.19
C LEU A 60 -10.44 16.71 -6.57
N VAL A 61 -10.11 15.42 -6.75
CA VAL A 61 -8.80 14.93 -7.17
C VAL A 61 -8.53 15.28 -8.64
N ASN A 62 -9.51 15.08 -9.52
CA ASN A 62 -9.44 15.45 -10.93
C ASN A 62 -9.29 16.97 -11.09
N SER A 63 -10.01 17.77 -10.30
CA SER A 63 -9.86 19.25 -10.30
C SER A 63 -8.45 19.71 -9.93
N TRP A 64 -7.69 18.95 -9.12
CA TRP A 64 -6.29 19.27 -8.81
C TRP A 64 -5.36 18.87 -9.95
N ALA A 65 -5.54 17.68 -10.54
CA ALA A 65 -4.76 17.23 -11.68
C ALA A 65 -4.86 18.18 -12.90
N ASP A 66 -6.09 18.60 -13.23
CA ASP A 66 -6.36 19.48 -14.37
C ASP A 66 -5.84 20.91 -14.18
N SER A 67 -5.79 21.39 -12.93
CA SER A 67 -5.24 22.72 -12.61
C SER A 67 -3.71 22.77 -12.72
N PHE A 68 -3.01 21.68 -12.41
CA PHE A 68 -1.55 21.62 -12.57
C PHE A 68 -1.13 21.50 -14.04
N TYR A 69 -1.85 20.71 -14.85
CA TYR A 69 -1.53 20.52 -16.28
C TYR A 69 -1.64 21.80 -17.13
N ARG A 70 -2.36 22.83 -16.67
CA ARG A 70 -2.42 24.14 -17.35
C ARG A 70 -1.24 25.06 -17.02
N PHE A 71 -0.52 24.82 -15.93
CA PHE A 71 0.59 25.69 -15.50
C PHE A 71 1.91 25.37 -16.22
N THR A 72 2.10 24.11 -16.64
CA THR A 72 3.35 23.63 -17.25
C THR A 72 3.46 23.82 -18.77
N LYS A 73 2.55 24.57 -19.41
CA LYS A 73 2.45 24.66 -20.89
C LYS A 73 2.67 26.07 -21.46
N THR A 74 3.50 26.89 -20.80
CA THR A 74 3.73 28.30 -21.19
C THR A 74 5.22 28.65 -21.38
N THR A 75 6.03 27.73 -21.88
CA THR A 75 7.39 28.02 -22.44
C THR A 75 7.78 26.99 -23.50
N SER A 76 7.45 27.26 -24.77
CA SER A 76 7.97 26.49 -25.91
C SER A 76 8.21 27.39 -27.13
N SER A 77 9.40 27.99 -27.19
CA SER A 77 9.90 28.68 -28.40
C SER A 77 10.70 27.70 -29.26
N SER A 78 10.40 27.65 -30.55
CA SER A 78 10.98 26.71 -31.52
C SER A 78 12.43 27.02 -31.88
N TRP A 79 13.22 25.99 -32.16
CA TRP A 79 14.16 25.99 -33.30
C TRP A 79 14.31 24.59 -33.91
N SER A 80 14.80 24.55 -35.14
CA SER A 80 14.67 23.42 -36.07
C SER A 80 15.87 23.33 -37.04
N THR A 81 15.96 22.21 -37.78
CA THR A 81 16.94 21.91 -38.85
C THR A 81 18.41 21.80 -38.38
N SER A 82 19.30 21.02 -39.03
CA SER A 82 19.15 20.12 -40.19
C SER A 82 20.17 18.97 -40.12
N SER A 83 19.97 17.93 -40.94
CA SER A 83 20.89 16.81 -41.17
C SER A 83 22.20 17.21 -41.85
N LEU A 84 23.27 16.43 -41.63
CA LEU A 84 24.25 16.06 -42.66
C LEU A 84 24.96 14.76 -42.27
N THR A 85 25.56 14.08 -43.25
CA THR A 85 26.41 12.88 -43.10
C THR A 85 27.88 13.27 -42.90
N ASP A 86 28.71 12.32 -42.47
CA ASP A 86 29.81 11.80 -43.32
C ASP A 86 30.50 10.58 -42.67
N ASP A 87 31.34 9.92 -43.46
CA ASP A 87 32.05 8.65 -43.19
C ASP A 87 33.57 8.90 -43.00
N VAL A 88 34.37 7.82 -42.87
CA VAL A 88 35.85 7.68 -42.85
C VAL A 88 36.34 6.98 -41.57
N GLY A 89 37.14 5.92 -41.74
CA GLY A 89 37.73 5.11 -40.67
C GLY A 89 39.26 4.96 -40.77
N SER A 90 39.76 3.76 -40.40
CA SER A 90 41.19 3.45 -40.12
C SER A 90 41.67 3.99 -38.76
N GLY A 91 42.52 3.31 -37.97
CA GLY A 91 43.13 1.97 -38.11
C GLY A 91 44.27 1.79 -37.07
N TYR A 92 44.88 0.59 -36.99
CA TYR A 92 46.04 0.23 -36.14
C TYR A 92 45.81 0.26 -34.59
N THR A 93 46.40 -0.60 -33.75
CA THR A 93 47.03 -1.94 -33.92
C THR A 93 46.88 -2.73 -32.61
N GLY A 94 47.06 -4.05 -32.64
CA GLY A 94 46.92 -4.91 -31.45
C GLY A 94 48.13 -4.93 -30.50
N GLY A 95 47.87 -5.29 -29.24
CA GLY A 95 48.85 -5.78 -28.26
C GLY A 95 48.35 -7.10 -27.70
N GLY A 96 49.18 -8.15 -27.74
CA GLY A 96 48.73 -9.53 -27.53
C GLY A 96 48.46 -9.90 -26.08
N ALA A 97 47.42 -10.70 -25.86
CA ALA A 97 47.31 -11.55 -24.67
C ALA A 97 48.18 -12.81 -24.84
N LEU A 98 48.59 -13.42 -23.73
CA LEU A 98 49.19 -14.75 -23.73
C LEU A 98 48.08 -15.78 -23.53
N ASP A 99 47.88 -16.65 -24.51
CA ASP A 99 46.87 -17.71 -24.46
C ASP A 99 47.21 -18.78 -23.42
N ASP A 100 46.29 -19.03 -22.47
CA ASP A 100 46.32 -20.20 -21.59
C ASP A 100 45.43 -21.31 -22.21
N PRO A 101 46.00 -22.41 -22.74
CA PRO A 101 45.27 -23.38 -23.57
C PRO A 101 44.44 -24.36 -22.72
N GLY A 102 43.41 -23.85 -22.05
CA GLY A 102 42.56 -24.64 -21.15
C GLY A 102 41.11 -24.15 -20.96
N SER A 103 40.69 -23.05 -21.60
CA SER A 103 39.34 -22.47 -21.41
C SER A 103 38.44 -22.58 -22.65
N GLU A 104 37.62 -23.64 -22.69
CA GLU A 104 36.34 -23.61 -23.40
C GLU A 104 35.50 -22.43 -22.87
N PRO A 105 34.94 -21.56 -23.73
CA PRO A 105 34.31 -20.30 -23.29
C PRO A 105 33.09 -20.56 -22.41
N GLU A 106 33.06 -19.96 -21.22
CA GLU A 106 32.00 -20.16 -20.22
C GLU A 106 30.62 -19.66 -20.71
N ASP A 107 30.60 -18.75 -21.71
CA ASP A 107 29.44 -18.33 -22.52
C ASP A 107 28.60 -19.52 -23.01
N SER A 108 29.26 -20.66 -23.29
CA SER A 108 28.62 -21.89 -23.78
C SER A 108 27.80 -22.66 -22.73
N CYS A 109 27.81 -22.23 -21.45
CA CYS A 109 26.79 -22.60 -20.47
C CYS A 109 25.66 -21.56 -20.41
N GLU A 110 25.96 -20.26 -20.46
CA GLU A 110 24.94 -19.20 -20.35
C GLU A 110 24.02 -19.19 -21.59
N ALA A 111 24.58 -19.14 -22.80
CA ALA A 111 23.80 -19.20 -24.03
C ALA A 111 23.04 -20.53 -24.22
N TRP A 112 23.54 -21.63 -23.64
CA TRP A 112 22.82 -22.91 -23.61
C TRP A 112 21.63 -22.86 -22.64
N LEU A 113 21.80 -22.29 -21.45
CA LEU A 113 20.72 -22.11 -20.47
C LEU A 113 19.65 -21.12 -20.97
N GLU A 114 20.03 -19.98 -21.55
CA GLU A 114 19.06 -19.04 -22.14
C GLU A 114 18.24 -19.67 -23.27
N LYS A 115 18.81 -20.65 -24.00
CA LYS A 115 18.12 -21.40 -25.05
C LYS A 115 17.22 -22.51 -24.49
N GLU A 116 17.76 -23.43 -23.69
CA GLU A 116 17.02 -24.63 -23.25
C GLU A 116 16.04 -24.38 -22.10
N ASP A 117 16.26 -23.34 -21.28
CA ASP A 117 15.26 -22.90 -20.29
C ASP A 117 14.16 -22.02 -20.91
N SER A 118 14.23 -21.70 -22.21
CA SER A 118 13.22 -20.90 -22.93
C SER A 118 11.98 -21.73 -23.27
N VAL A 119 10.98 -21.70 -22.39
CA VAL A 119 9.71 -22.42 -22.56
C VAL A 119 8.57 -21.42 -22.77
N ALA A 120 7.77 -21.64 -23.82
CA ALA A 120 6.63 -20.80 -24.13
C ALA A 120 5.50 -20.98 -23.11
N TYR A 121 5.11 -19.88 -22.45
CA TYR A 121 3.91 -19.82 -21.61
C TYR A 121 2.64 -19.89 -22.46
N SER A 122 1.53 -20.34 -21.87
CA SER A 122 0.24 -20.55 -22.55
C SER A 122 -0.41 -19.26 -23.09
N ARG A 123 0.00 -18.10 -22.57
CA ARG A 123 -0.64 -16.80 -22.85
C ARG A 123 0.37 -15.66 -23.01
N ASP A 124 0.44 -15.14 -24.23
CA ASP A 124 1.05 -13.84 -24.51
C ASP A 124 0.08 -12.73 -24.08
N PHE A 125 0.38 -12.04 -22.97
CA PHE A 125 -0.47 -10.95 -22.45
C PHE A 125 -0.47 -9.68 -23.32
N LYS A 126 0.49 -9.50 -24.23
CA LYS A 126 0.49 -8.36 -25.17
C LYS A 126 -0.57 -8.57 -26.26
N LYS A 127 -0.83 -9.83 -26.63
CA LYS A 127 -1.93 -10.23 -27.54
C LYS A 127 -3.26 -10.48 -26.81
N VAL A 128 -3.23 -11.18 -25.67
CA VAL A 128 -4.40 -11.59 -24.88
C VAL A 128 -4.32 -10.98 -23.48
N PRO A 129 -4.57 -9.66 -23.33
CA PRO A 129 -4.41 -8.97 -22.06
C PRO A 129 -5.30 -9.56 -20.96
N ILE A 130 -4.83 -9.44 -19.71
CA ILE A 130 -5.64 -9.66 -18.50
C ILE A 130 -6.90 -8.81 -18.61
N PHE A 131 -8.05 -9.40 -18.31
CA PHE A 131 -9.33 -8.71 -18.29
C PHE A 131 -9.97 -8.79 -16.92
N VAL A 132 -10.15 -7.63 -16.27
CA VAL A 132 -10.82 -7.51 -14.97
C VAL A 132 -12.18 -6.85 -15.18
N HIS A 133 -13.23 -7.48 -14.68
CA HIS A 133 -14.59 -6.98 -14.79
C HIS A 133 -14.86 -5.91 -13.71
N GLY A 134 -15.32 -4.74 -14.16
CA GLY A 134 -15.53 -3.55 -13.34
C GLY A 134 -14.90 -2.30 -13.96
N ALA A 135 -15.24 -1.13 -13.42
CA ALA A 135 -14.64 0.14 -13.82
C ALA A 135 -13.34 0.41 -13.03
N ASP A 136 -12.26 0.73 -13.75
CA ASP A 136 -11.02 1.29 -13.18
C ASP A 136 -10.25 2.00 -14.30
N GLU A 137 -9.69 3.18 -14.03
CA GLU A 137 -9.00 4.01 -15.03
C GLU A 137 -7.56 4.27 -14.62
N PHE A 138 -6.61 3.82 -15.43
CA PHE A 138 -5.19 4.07 -15.22
C PHE A 138 -4.42 3.99 -16.54
N LYS A 139 -3.30 4.70 -16.66
CA LYS A 139 -2.69 5.03 -17.96
C LYS A 139 -1.96 3.86 -18.65
N THR A 140 -1.11 3.14 -17.92
CA THR A 140 -0.19 2.12 -18.49
C THR A 140 0.11 1.02 -17.48
N CYS A 141 0.47 -0.19 -17.97
CA CYS A 141 0.92 -1.30 -17.13
C CYS A 141 2.10 -2.04 -17.77
N ALA A 142 2.93 -2.70 -16.96
CA ALA A 142 4.03 -3.56 -17.42
C ALA A 142 3.55 -4.88 -18.06
N VAL A 143 2.26 -5.23 -17.90
CA VAL A 143 1.62 -6.38 -18.54
C VAL A 143 0.34 -5.93 -19.24
N GLY A 144 -0.02 -6.56 -20.36
CA GLY A 144 -1.26 -6.24 -21.06
C GLY A 144 -2.47 -6.46 -20.15
N CYS A 145 -3.24 -5.39 -19.93
CA CYS A 145 -4.26 -5.30 -18.90
C CYS A 145 -5.42 -4.43 -19.39
N LYS A 146 -6.66 -4.84 -19.13
CA LYS A 146 -7.89 -4.10 -19.44
C LYS A 146 -8.91 -4.25 -18.32
N PHE A 147 -9.58 -3.15 -17.99
CA PHE A 147 -10.76 -3.12 -17.14
C PHE A 147 -11.99 -2.80 -18.00
N GLY A 148 -13.19 -3.12 -17.52
CA GLY A 148 -14.44 -2.75 -18.17
C GLY A 148 -15.53 -3.81 -18.05
N PHE A 149 -16.53 -3.71 -18.92
CA PHE A 149 -17.70 -4.59 -18.99
C PHE A 149 -17.84 -5.10 -20.43
N ASP A 150 -17.74 -6.41 -20.61
CA ASP A 150 -17.85 -7.11 -21.89
C ASP A 150 -18.64 -8.41 -21.63
N SER A 151 -19.77 -8.58 -22.32
CA SER A 151 -20.63 -9.76 -22.19
C SER A 151 -20.21 -10.93 -23.07
N GLY A 152 -19.34 -10.69 -24.06
CA GLY A 152 -18.78 -11.72 -24.95
C GLY A 152 -17.46 -12.30 -24.43
N LYS A 153 -16.73 -11.59 -23.56
CA LYS A 153 -15.46 -12.04 -22.98
C LYS A 153 -15.58 -12.42 -21.50
N LYS A 154 -15.23 -13.67 -21.18
CA LYS A 154 -15.03 -14.11 -19.79
C LYS A 154 -13.85 -13.36 -19.13
N PRO A 155 -14.03 -12.74 -17.95
CA PRO A 155 -12.96 -12.04 -17.25
C PRO A 155 -12.09 -13.00 -16.41
N ASP A 156 -10.81 -12.64 -16.27
CA ASP A 156 -9.86 -13.32 -15.39
C ASP A 156 -10.20 -13.09 -13.91
N ALA A 157 -10.73 -11.90 -13.59
CA ALA A 157 -11.16 -11.50 -12.26
C ALA A 157 -12.32 -10.51 -12.30
N ALA A 158 -13.08 -10.38 -11.21
CA ALA A 158 -14.17 -9.43 -11.06
C ALA A 158 -14.19 -8.83 -9.66
N PHE A 159 -14.48 -7.54 -9.52
CA PHE A 159 -14.69 -6.94 -8.19
C PHE A 159 -15.98 -7.48 -7.54
N GLY A 160 -15.92 -7.78 -6.26
CA GLY A 160 -16.98 -8.50 -5.54
C GLY A 160 -16.80 -10.01 -5.55
N LEU A 161 -17.84 -10.74 -5.13
CA LEU A 161 -17.85 -12.21 -5.21
C LEU A 161 -18.24 -12.65 -6.62
N SER A 162 -17.33 -13.31 -7.31
CA SER A 162 -17.63 -13.97 -8.59
C SER A 162 -18.47 -15.22 -8.36
N GLN A 163 -19.56 -15.36 -9.10
CA GLN A 163 -20.33 -16.60 -9.23
C GLN A 163 -19.99 -17.38 -10.52
N GLN A 164 -19.01 -16.91 -11.31
CA GLN A 164 -18.58 -17.56 -12.54
C GLN A 164 -17.33 -18.41 -12.30
N ASP A 165 -17.44 -19.72 -12.54
CA ASP A 165 -16.34 -20.68 -12.39
C ASP A 165 -15.07 -20.22 -13.10
N GLY A 166 -13.94 -20.15 -12.39
CA GLY A 166 -12.65 -19.75 -12.97
C GLY A 166 -12.45 -18.25 -13.18
N THR A 167 -13.41 -17.39 -12.81
CA THR A 167 -13.21 -15.94 -12.68
C THR A 167 -12.95 -15.60 -11.21
N ALA A 168 -11.79 -14.99 -10.91
CA ALA A 168 -11.40 -14.69 -9.53
C ALA A 168 -12.22 -13.54 -8.91
N GLY A 169 -12.93 -13.79 -7.80
CA GLY A 169 -13.59 -12.73 -7.03
C GLY A 169 -12.58 -11.88 -6.23
N VAL A 170 -12.65 -10.55 -6.38
CA VAL A 170 -11.70 -9.58 -5.80
C VAL A 170 -12.38 -8.72 -4.74
N LEU A 171 -11.87 -8.75 -3.51
CA LEU A 171 -12.22 -7.77 -2.47
C LEU A 171 -11.28 -6.57 -2.60
N ARG A 172 -11.82 -5.36 -2.76
CA ARG A 172 -11.07 -4.10 -2.67
C ARG A 172 -11.72 -3.17 -1.65
N SER A 173 -10.98 -2.78 -0.63
CA SER A 173 -11.43 -1.82 0.39
C SER A 173 -10.23 -1.15 1.07
N MET A 174 -10.31 0.15 1.34
CA MET A 174 -9.30 0.85 2.16
C MET A 174 -9.77 1.04 3.61
N GLU A 175 -10.92 0.47 3.98
CA GLU A 175 -11.50 0.55 5.32
C GLU A 175 -10.98 -0.53 6.27
N SER A 176 -10.91 -0.20 7.56
CA SER A 176 -10.41 -1.11 8.61
C SER A 176 -11.33 -2.31 8.84
N ALA A 177 -10.75 -3.51 8.99
CA ALA A 177 -11.48 -4.73 9.32
C ALA A 177 -12.12 -4.68 10.72
N GLN A 178 -11.64 -3.80 11.61
CA GLN A 178 -12.31 -3.53 12.88
C GLN A 178 -13.71 -2.93 12.72
N TYR A 179 -14.04 -2.32 11.57
CA TYR A 179 -15.39 -1.85 11.23
C TYR A 179 -16.12 -2.85 10.33
N TYR A 180 -15.46 -3.27 9.25
CA TYR A 180 -16.02 -4.14 8.21
C TYR A 180 -15.29 -5.49 8.23
N ALA A 181 -15.82 -6.46 8.98
CA ALA A 181 -15.12 -7.71 9.27
C ALA A 181 -14.66 -8.49 8.02
N GLU A 182 -15.38 -8.36 6.89
CA GLU A 182 -14.98 -8.83 5.55
C GLU A 182 -13.57 -8.43 5.12
N ASN A 183 -13.06 -7.27 5.54
CA ASN A 183 -11.72 -6.81 5.16
C ASN A 183 -10.59 -7.57 5.88
N ASN A 184 -10.91 -8.37 6.90
CA ASN A 184 -9.96 -9.34 7.45
C ASN A 184 -9.65 -10.41 6.40
N ILE A 185 -8.38 -10.54 6.02
CA ILE A 185 -7.92 -11.40 4.92
C ILE A 185 -8.47 -12.84 5.05
N ASP A 186 -8.40 -13.44 6.24
CA ASP A 186 -8.89 -14.82 6.46
C ASP A 186 -10.42 -14.92 6.35
N LEU A 187 -11.17 -13.91 6.78
CA LEU A 187 -12.62 -13.89 6.62
C LEU A 187 -13.01 -13.65 5.15
N ALA A 188 -12.27 -12.83 4.42
CA ALA A 188 -12.43 -12.68 2.97
C ALA A 188 -12.22 -14.02 2.25
N ARG A 189 -11.17 -14.79 2.60
CA ARG A 189 -10.96 -16.15 2.06
C ARG A 189 -12.14 -17.06 2.38
N ARG A 190 -12.60 -17.10 3.65
CA ARG A 190 -13.75 -17.90 4.08
C ARG A 190 -15.07 -17.49 3.41
N ARG A 191 -15.20 -16.25 2.93
CA ARG A 191 -16.34 -15.76 2.13
C ARG A 191 -16.19 -16.02 0.62
N GLY A 192 -15.08 -16.59 0.14
CA GLY A 192 -14.85 -16.93 -1.27
C GLY A 192 -14.04 -15.90 -2.09
N TYR A 193 -13.42 -14.90 -1.46
CA TYR A 193 -12.58 -13.95 -2.18
C TYR A 193 -11.22 -14.56 -2.58
N HIS A 194 -11.04 -14.67 -3.89
CA HIS A 194 -9.84 -15.25 -4.52
C HIS A 194 -8.66 -14.27 -4.48
N ILE A 195 -8.93 -12.96 -4.46
CA ILE A 195 -7.92 -11.90 -4.29
C ILE A 195 -8.42 -10.91 -3.24
N VAL A 196 -7.53 -10.48 -2.34
CA VAL A 196 -7.79 -9.47 -1.30
C VAL A 196 -6.87 -8.27 -1.52
N MET A 197 -7.46 -7.08 -1.53
CA MET A 197 -6.79 -5.79 -1.74
C MET A 197 -7.21 -4.80 -0.63
N THR A 198 -6.43 -4.72 0.44
CA THR A 198 -6.68 -3.80 1.58
C THR A 198 -5.44 -2.99 1.96
N THR A 199 -5.55 -2.11 2.96
CA THR A 199 -4.40 -1.38 3.51
C THR A 199 -3.31 -2.32 4.05
N SER A 200 -3.67 -3.52 4.49
CA SER A 200 -2.71 -4.52 4.96
C SER A 200 -1.71 -4.89 3.87
N LEU A 201 -0.42 -4.76 4.19
CA LEU A 201 0.71 -5.19 3.36
C LEU A 201 0.82 -6.72 3.27
N SER A 202 0.02 -7.46 4.04
CA SER A 202 -0.22 -8.90 3.90
C SER A 202 -1.32 -9.26 2.89
N SER A 203 -2.00 -8.28 2.28
CA SER A 203 -2.91 -8.48 1.14
C SER A 203 -2.16 -9.05 -0.08
N ASP A 204 -2.89 -9.66 -1.03
CA ASP A 204 -2.33 -10.05 -2.33
C ASP A 204 -1.78 -8.83 -3.09
N VAL A 205 -2.56 -7.74 -3.07
CA VAL A 205 -2.22 -6.46 -3.70
C VAL A 205 -2.63 -5.32 -2.77
N PRO A 206 -1.72 -4.83 -1.91
CA PRO A 206 -2.04 -3.81 -0.92
C PRO A 206 -2.44 -2.46 -1.53
N VAL A 207 -3.36 -1.76 -0.88
CA VAL A 207 -3.91 -0.45 -1.28
C VAL A 207 -3.83 0.50 -0.07
N GLY A 208 -2.68 1.16 0.08
CA GLY A 208 -2.42 2.11 1.17
C GLY A 208 -2.61 3.57 0.76
N TYR A 209 -2.77 4.46 1.74
CA TYR A 209 -2.97 5.90 1.55
C TYR A 209 -1.64 6.66 1.33
N PHE A 210 -0.76 6.15 0.46
CA PHE A 210 0.55 6.75 0.21
C PHE A 210 0.94 6.65 -1.25
N SER A 211 1.43 7.77 -1.79
CA SER A 211 1.98 7.91 -3.13
C SER A 211 2.77 9.21 -3.21
N TRP A 212 3.88 9.22 -3.97
CA TRP A 212 4.60 10.45 -4.26
C TRP A 212 3.80 11.43 -5.14
N ALA A 213 2.86 10.92 -5.95
CA ALA A 213 2.02 11.73 -6.83
C ALA A 213 0.80 12.35 -6.10
N GLU A 214 0.28 11.68 -5.06
CA GLU A 214 -0.87 12.16 -4.27
C GLU A 214 -0.45 13.05 -3.08
N TYR A 215 0.73 12.78 -2.52
CA TYR A 215 1.23 13.45 -1.32
C TYR A 215 2.60 14.05 -1.57
N ASP A 216 2.70 15.38 -1.57
CA ASP A 216 3.97 16.12 -1.54
C ASP A 216 4.67 15.95 -0.17
N ILE A 217 5.14 14.73 0.09
CA ILE A 217 5.79 14.33 1.35
C ILE A 217 7.09 15.13 1.54
N MET A 218 7.71 15.63 0.46
CA MET A 218 8.91 16.46 0.50
C MET A 218 8.63 17.98 0.52
N ALA A 219 7.36 18.41 0.62
CA ALA A 219 6.95 19.81 0.67
C ALA A 219 7.82 20.66 1.62
N PRO A 220 8.32 21.84 1.18
CA PRO A 220 9.14 22.71 2.02
C PRO A 220 8.48 23.08 3.35
N LEU A 221 9.25 22.97 4.44
CA LEU A 221 8.79 23.31 5.78
C LEU A 221 8.36 24.78 5.85
N GLN A 222 7.21 25.02 6.49
CA GLN A 222 6.69 26.37 6.74
C GLN A 222 6.93 26.79 8.19
N PRO A 223 7.03 28.10 8.48
CA PRO A 223 7.08 28.61 9.85
C PRO A 223 5.87 28.15 10.67
N LYS A 224 6.13 27.71 11.91
CA LYS A 224 5.08 27.26 12.83
C LYS A 224 4.58 28.45 13.65
N THR A 225 3.45 29.03 13.24
CA THR A 225 2.94 30.33 13.73
C THR A 225 1.80 30.23 14.73
N GLU A 226 1.18 29.05 14.91
CA GLU A 226 0.03 28.90 15.81
C GLU A 226 0.47 28.78 17.28
N SER A 227 -0.34 29.35 18.18
CA SER A 227 -0.06 29.35 19.63
C SER A 227 -0.33 28.01 20.33
N ALA A 228 -1.20 27.19 19.75
CA ALA A 228 -1.41 25.81 20.18
C ALA A 228 -0.32 24.90 19.59
N LEU A 229 0.11 23.91 20.36
CA LEU A 229 1.24 23.07 19.95
C LEU A 229 0.83 22.06 18.86
N ALA A 230 -0.42 21.57 18.93
CA ALA A 230 -0.97 20.59 18.01
C ALA A 230 -2.34 21.03 17.47
N ALA A 231 -2.74 20.44 16.35
CA ALA A 231 -4.11 20.52 15.84
C ALA A 231 -4.72 19.13 15.60
N ALA A 232 -6.05 19.05 15.69
CA ALA A 232 -6.83 17.82 15.52
C ALA A 232 -7.97 17.99 14.52
N PHE A 233 -8.11 17.02 13.61
CA PHE A 233 -9.14 16.98 12.56
C PHE A 233 -9.95 15.67 12.68
N ILE A 234 -10.64 15.50 13.81
CA ILE A 234 -11.36 14.27 14.15
C ILE A 234 -12.87 14.55 14.17
N SER A 235 -13.63 13.94 13.24
CA SER A 235 -15.10 14.13 13.15
C SER A 235 -15.93 12.88 13.42
N ASN A 236 -15.34 11.68 13.41
CA ASN A 236 -15.99 10.47 13.91
C ASN A 236 -15.62 10.28 15.39
N CYS A 237 -16.58 10.48 16.30
CA CYS A 237 -16.33 10.35 17.74
C CYS A 237 -16.58 8.94 18.27
N GLY A 238 -17.32 8.09 17.54
CA GLY A 238 -17.58 6.68 17.85
C GLY A 238 -16.46 5.75 17.39
N ALA A 239 -15.21 6.04 17.78
CA ALA A 239 -14.04 5.28 17.34
C ALA A 239 -13.94 3.91 18.06
N ARG A 240 -13.46 2.88 17.37
CA ARG A 240 -13.19 1.53 17.90
C ARG A 240 -11.79 1.44 18.56
N ASN A 241 -11.31 2.54 19.12
CA ASN A 241 -10.03 2.64 19.84
C ASN A 241 -10.08 3.76 20.91
N PHE A 242 -8.97 3.96 21.63
CA PHE A 242 -8.87 4.89 22.76
C PHE A 242 -8.56 6.36 22.35
N ARG A 243 -8.77 6.76 21.09
CA ARG A 243 -8.19 8.01 20.56
C ARG A 243 -8.72 9.30 21.21
N LEU A 244 -9.97 9.32 21.66
CA LEU A 244 -10.53 10.48 22.35
C LEU A 244 -10.07 10.54 23.80
N GLN A 245 -9.91 9.40 24.46
CA GLN A 245 -9.32 9.32 25.80
C GLN A 245 -7.84 9.76 25.78
N ALA A 246 -7.12 9.47 24.69
CA ALA A 246 -5.77 10.02 24.47
C ALA A 246 -5.78 11.54 24.23
N LEU A 247 -6.71 12.04 23.40
CA LEU A 247 -6.91 13.49 23.18
C LEU A 247 -7.17 14.22 24.50
N GLU A 248 -8.18 13.78 25.26
CA GLU A 248 -8.52 14.27 26.59
C GLU A 248 -7.32 14.28 27.55
N ALA A 249 -6.54 13.20 27.57
CA ALA A 249 -5.38 13.09 28.46
C ALA A 249 -4.25 14.07 28.08
N ILE A 250 -4.05 14.33 26.78
CA ILE A 250 -3.10 15.35 26.30
C ILE A 250 -3.59 16.76 26.67
N GLU A 251 -4.89 17.06 26.48
CA GLU A 251 -5.52 18.33 26.88
C GLU A 251 -5.39 18.55 28.41
N LYS A 252 -5.80 17.57 29.22
CA LYS A 252 -5.72 17.59 30.70
C LYS A 252 -4.29 17.74 31.20
N ALA A 253 -3.30 17.21 30.49
CA ALA A 253 -1.89 17.39 30.81
C ALA A 253 -1.33 18.78 30.42
N ASN A 254 -2.19 19.76 30.11
CA ASN A 254 -1.86 21.14 29.74
C ASN A 254 -0.97 21.20 28.48
N ILE A 255 -1.49 20.61 27.39
CA ILE A 255 -1.08 20.88 26.01
C ILE A 255 -2.27 21.55 25.34
N LYS A 256 -2.11 22.79 24.85
CA LYS A 256 -3.14 23.44 24.02
C LYS A 256 -3.20 22.76 22.66
N ILE A 257 -4.38 22.25 22.31
CA ILE A 257 -4.71 21.61 21.03
C ILE A 257 -5.86 22.41 20.39
N ASP A 258 -5.69 22.79 19.13
CA ASP A 258 -6.76 23.40 18.34
C ASP A 258 -7.51 22.30 17.55
N SER A 259 -8.75 22.03 17.92
CA SER A 259 -9.58 20.94 17.39
C SER A 259 -10.65 21.48 16.43
N TYR A 260 -10.45 21.20 15.14
CA TYR A 260 -11.28 21.67 14.01
C TYR A 260 -12.35 20.65 13.57
N GLY A 261 -12.17 19.37 13.92
CA GLY A 261 -13.16 18.32 13.63
C GLY A 261 -14.40 18.42 14.53
N SER A 262 -15.40 17.59 14.27
CA SER A 262 -16.64 17.57 15.06
C SER A 262 -16.44 17.12 16.52
N CYS A 263 -15.39 16.36 16.82
CA CYS A 263 -15.05 15.94 18.18
C CYS A 263 -14.14 16.98 18.84
N HIS A 264 -14.44 17.37 20.09
CA HIS A 264 -13.69 18.38 20.86
C HIS A 264 -13.59 19.75 20.16
N ARG A 265 -14.54 20.07 19.27
CA ARG A 265 -14.55 21.27 18.42
C ARG A 265 -14.40 22.57 19.23
N ASN A 266 -13.16 23.02 19.36
CA ASN A 266 -12.78 24.22 20.13
C ASN A 266 -12.21 25.33 19.23
N ARG A 267 -12.04 25.04 17.93
CA ARG A 267 -11.51 25.93 16.91
C ARG A 267 -12.39 25.85 15.66
N ASP A 268 -13.14 26.90 15.39
CA ASP A 268 -13.97 26.99 14.19
C ASP A 268 -13.20 27.44 12.95
N GLY A 269 -13.67 27.00 11.78
CA GLY A 269 -13.26 27.51 10.47
C GLY A 269 -13.46 26.48 9.35
N ASN A 270 -13.97 26.92 8.21
CA ASN A 270 -13.90 26.14 6.97
C ASN A 270 -12.49 26.30 6.38
N VAL A 271 -11.55 25.52 6.89
CA VAL A 271 -10.11 25.64 6.57
C VAL A 271 -9.61 24.45 5.74
N ASP A 272 -8.66 24.70 4.85
CA ASP A 272 -7.89 23.58 4.29
C ASP A 272 -7.06 22.92 5.40
N LYS A 273 -7.15 21.58 5.47
CA LYS A 273 -6.52 20.76 6.51
C LYS A 273 -4.99 20.84 6.42
N VAL A 274 -4.41 20.74 5.22
CA VAL A 274 -2.96 20.63 5.06
C VAL A 274 -2.27 21.99 5.26
N ALA A 275 -2.79 23.06 4.65
CA ALA A 275 -2.33 24.43 4.85
C ALA A 275 -2.53 24.93 6.30
N THR A 276 -3.50 24.36 7.02
CA THR A 276 -3.66 24.60 8.46
C THR A 276 -2.61 23.84 9.27
N LEU A 277 -2.48 22.52 9.06
CA LEU A 277 -1.46 21.71 9.72
C LEU A 277 -0.04 22.24 9.50
N LYS A 278 0.26 22.86 8.33
CA LYS A 278 1.55 23.50 8.03
C LYS A 278 1.98 24.53 9.10
N ARG A 279 1.05 25.16 9.83
CA ARG A 279 1.32 26.17 10.87
C ARG A 279 1.53 25.62 12.30
N TYR A 280 1.21 24.34 12.55
CA TYR A 280 1.36 23.70 13.87
C TYR A 280 2.66 22.90 13.98
N LYS A 281 3.22 22.78 15.19
CA LYS A 281 4.39 21.90 15.43
C LYS A 281 4.03 20.42 15.35
N PHE A 282 2.87 20.05 15.87
CA PHE A 282 2.40 18.67 15.93
C PHE A 282 1.05 18.50 15.22
N SER A 283 0.77 17.30 14.75
CA SER A 283 -0.51 16.92 14.14
C SER A 283 -1.05 15.66 14.82
N LEU A 284 -2.31 15.67 15.29
CA LEU A 284 -2.91 14.49 15.91
C LEU A 284 -3.48 13.56 14.82
N ALA A 285 -2.59 12.75 14.25
CA ALA A 285 -2.87 11.74 13.24
C ALA A 285 -3.48 10.48 13.88
N PHE A 286 -4.68 10.63 14.44
CA PHE A 286 -5.36 9.58 15.19
C PHE A 286 -6.36 8.82 14.30
N GLU A 287 -6.07 7.55 14.03
CA GLU A 287 -6.94 6.63 13.30
C GLU A 287 -8.15 6.20 14.12
N ASN A 288 -9.19 5.69 13.47
CA ASN A 288 -10.48 5.29 14.08
C ASN A 288 -10.49 3.83 14.62
N SER A 289 -9.39 3.11 14.45
CA SER A 289 -9.15 1.72 14.86
C SER A 289 -7.64 1.49 15.01
N ASN A 290 -7.25 0.42 15.71
CA ASN A 290 -5.83 0.07 15.90
C ASN A 290 -5.51 -1.26 15.20
N GLU A 291 -5.21 -1.20 13.90
CA GLU A 291 -5.05 -2.37 13.02
C GLU A 291 -3.74 -2.29 12.24
N GLU A 292 -3.11 -3.45 11.99
CA GLU A 292 -1.79 -3.51 11.33
C GLU A 292 -1.84 -2.91 9.92
N ASP A 293 -0.88 -2.04 9.59
CA ASP A 293 -0.85 -1.19 8.37
C ASP A 293 -2.04 -0.27 8.12
N TYR A 294 -3.01 -0.14 9.05
CA TYR A 294 -4.09 0.84 8.90
C TYR A 294 -3.54 2.25 9.21
N VAL A 295 -2.88 2.83 8.20
CA VAL A 295 -2.21 4.13 8.21
C VAL A 295 -2.75 4.93 7.03
N THR A 296 -3.46 6.02 7.32
CA THR A 296 -4.30 6.71 6.35
C THR A 296 -3.78 8.10 5.98
N GLU A 297 -4.61 8.86 5.25
CA GLU A 297 -4.36 10.25 4.87
C GLU A 297 -3.97 11.14 6.06
N LYS A 298 -4.44 10.81 7.28
CA LYS A 298 -4.15 11.55 8.53
C LYS A 298 -2.65 11.57 8.83
N PHE A 299 -1.97 10.46 8.59
CA PHE A 299 -0.53 10.34 8.78
C PHE A 299 0.23 11.08 7.68
N PHE A 300 -0.04 10.74 6.40
CA PHE A 300 0.72 11.29 5.28
C PHE A 300 0.49 12.80 5.08
N GLN A 301 -0.70 13.33 5.31
CA GLN A 301 -0.94 14.78 5.32
C GLN A 301 -0.18 15.53 6.43
N SER A 302 0.13 14.85 7.54
CA SER A 302 1.00 15.42 8.59
C SER A 302 2.46 15.52 8.13
N LEU A 303 2.93 14.53 7.36
CA LEU A 303 4.24 14.56 6.71
C LEU A 303 4.33 15.66 5.63
N VAL A 304 3.31 15.76 4.76
CA VAL A 304 3.17 16.85 3.78
C VAL A 304 3.21 18.22 4.48
N ALA A 305 2.47 18.37 5.59
CA ALA A 305 2.47 19.59 6.38
C ALA A 305 3.80 19.91 7.09
N GLY A 306 4.74 18.96 7.15
CA GLY A 306 5.99 19.13 7.89
C GLY A 306 5.75 19.34 9.38
N SER A 307 4.80 18.59 9.94
CA SER A 307 4.37 18.68 11.34
C SER A 307 4.49 17.30 11.97
N VAL A 308 5.16 17.21 13.12
CA VAL A 308 5.50 15.92 13.74
C VAL A 308 4.21 15.15 14.08
N PRO A 309 3.95 13.97 13.48
CA PRO A 309 2.72 13.22 13.73
C PRO A 309 2.72 12.65 15.16
N VAL A 310 1.65 12.91 15.90
CA VAL A 310 1.29 12.18 17.12
C VAL A 310 0.23 11.17 16.72
N VAL A 311 0.49 9.89 16.94
CA VAL A 311 -0.31 8.80 16.34
C VAL A 311 -0.97 7.93 17.42
N VAL A 312 -2.25 7.62 17.18
CA VAL A 312 -2.98 6.49 17.74
C VAL A 312 -3.52 5.72 16.53
N GLY A 313 -3.23 4.43 16.38
CA GLY A 313 -3.61 3.67 15.19
C GLY A 313 -2.82 2.37 15.04
N ALA A 314 -2.22 2.17 13.86
CA ALA A 314 -1.48 0.94 13.53
C ALA A 314 -0.37 0.63 14.55
N PRO A 315 -0.38 -0.56 15.20
CA PRO A 315 0.65 -0.93 16.18
C PRO A 315 2.08 -0.91 15.62
N ASN A 316 2.22 -1.13 14.31
CA ASN A 316 3.48 -1.14 13.57
C ASN A 316 3.81 0.19 12.86
N ILE A 317 3.21 1.33 13.26
CA ILE A 317 3.43 2.65 12.61
C ILE A 317 4.91 3.06 12.40
N GLN A 318 5.85 2.50 13.15
CA GLN A 318 7.29 2.73 12.92
C GLN A 318 7.76 2.22 11.54
N ASP A 319 7.13 1.20 10.97
CA ASP A 319 7.34 0.69 9.59
C ASP A 319 7.05 1.78 8.52
N PHE A 320 6.20 2.76 8.88
CA PHE A 320 5.74 3.88 8.05
C PHE A 320 6.45 5.20 8.38
N SER A 321 7.39 5.19 9.32
CA SER A 321 8.10 6.38 9.78
C SER A 321 9.18 6.79 8.76
N PRO A 322 9.21 8.05 8.27
CA PRO A 322 10.28 8.52 7.37
C PRO A 322 11.68 8.30 7.93
N PHE A 323 11.85 8.54 9.23
CA PHE A 323 13.12 8.40 9.95
C PHE A 323 12.88 8.14 11.45
N PRO A 324 13.76 7.43 12.17
CA PRO A 324 13.66 7.25 13.62
C PRO A 324 13.49 8.58 14.37
N GLY A 325 12.48 8.65 15.25
CA GLY A 325 12.17 9.86 16.03
C GLY A 325 11.36 10.95 15.29
N SER A 326 11.00 10.75 14.02
CA SER A 326 10.14 11.70 13.28
C SER A 326 8.65 11.64 13.64
N ILE A 327 8.23 10.67 14.46
CA ILE A 327 6.84 10.44 14.88
C ILE A 327 6.74 10.18 16.40
N LEU A 328 5.57 10.44 16.98
CA LEU A 328 5.25 10.21 18.40
C LEU A 328 4.07 9.23 18.53
N HIS A 329 4.35 7.95 18.75
CA HIS A 329 3.31 6.91 18.86
C HIS A 329 2.80 6.76 20.30
N ILE A 330 1.49 6.86 20.49
CA ILE A 330 0.76 6.47 21.70
C ILE A 330 0.16 5.10 21.40
N ARG A 331 0.81 4.02 21.87
CA ARG A 331 0.36 2.64 21.64
C ARG A 331 -0.79 2.27 22.57
N GLU A 332 -0.79 2.84 23.77
CA GLU A 332 -1.78 2.65 24.81
C GLU A 332 -1.84 3.88 25.75
N LEU A 333 -2.93 4.03 26.52
CA LEU A 333 -3.18 5.25 27.30
C LEU A 333 -2.10 5.59 28.33
N LYS A 334 -1.36 4.60 28.85
CA LYS A 334 -0.24 4.84 29.79
C LYS A 334 0.96 5.54 29.13
N ASP A 335 1.04 5.56 27.80
CA ASP A 335 2.12 6.24 27.08
C ASP A 335 1.94 7.76 27.05
N VAL A 336 0.71 8.26 27.26
CA VAL A 336 0.36 9.68 27.05
C VAL A 336 1.25 10.60 27.87
N ASP A 337 1.53 10.30 29.13
CA ASP A 337 2.44 11.10 29.97
C ASP A 337 3.86 11.20 29.38
N SER A 338 4.34 10.12 28.77
CA SER A 338 5.65 10.07 28.12
C SER A 338 5.66 10.91 26.84
N ILE A 339 4.60 10.78 26.03
CA ILE A 339 4.42 11.55 24.80
C ILE A 339 4.20 13.04 25.09
N VAL A 340 3.45 13.41 26.13
CA VAL A 340 3.30 14.80 26.59
C VAL A 340 4.64 15.38 27.07
N ARG A 341 5.46 14.62 27.82
CA ARG A 341 6.83 15.06 28.17
C ARG A 341 7.67 15.29 26.90
N LYS A 342 7.60 14.41 25.90
CA LYS A 342 8.33 14.55 24.63
C LYS A 342 7.82 15.73 23.80
N ILE A 343 6.51 15.97 23.73
CA ILE A 343 5.88 17.16 23.10
C ILE A 343 6.40 18.43 23.78
N LYS A 344 6.39 18.52 25.11
CA LYS A 344 6.89 19.70 25.86
C LYS A 344 8.38 19.93 25.65
N TYR A 345 9.18 18.87 25.58
CA TYR A 345 10.61 18.93 25.28
C TYR A 345 10.87 19.46 23.85
N LEU A 346 10.26 18.85 22.84
CA LEU A 346 10.41 19.26 21.43
C LEU A 346 9.81 20.66 21.17
N ALA A 347 8.71 21.02 21.83
CA ALA A 347 8.13 22.36 21.73
C ALA A 347 9.12 23.46 22.18
N LYS A 348 9.91 23.19 23.23
CA LYS A 348 10.89 24.11 23.82
C LYS A 348 12.29 24.03 23.20
N ASN A 349 12.69 22.87 22.66
CA ASN A 349 14.01 22.66 22.07
C ASN A 349 13.92 22.61 20.53
N SER A 350 14.20 23.74 19.88
CA SER A 350 14.17 23.87 18.42
C SER A 350 15.15 22.94 17.70
N SER A 351 16.32 22.65 18.27
CA SER A 351 17.29 21.71 17.67
C SER A 351 16.70 20.29 17.64
N ALA A 352 16.18 19.80 18.76
CA ALA A 352 15.58 18.46 18.82
C ALA A 352 14.27 18.35 18.01
N TYR A 353 13.51 19.44 17.86
CA TYR A 353 12.36 19.49 16.97
C TYR A 353 12.77 19.42 15.48
N ASN A 354 13.81 20.17 15.10
CA ASN A 354 14.33 20.14 13.74
C ASN A 354 14.89 18.76 13.37
N GLU A 355 15.52 18.04 14.31
CA GLU A 355 16.00 16.67 14.10
C GLU A 355 14.84 15.71 13.74
N SER A 356 13.67 15.89 14.36
CA SER A 356 12.45 15.10 14.04
C SER A 356 11.92 15.36 12.61
N LEU A 357 12.37 16.44 11.95
CA LEU A 357 12.00 16.81 10.58
C LEU A 357 13.19 16.81 9.61
N ARG A 358 14.40 16.40 10.04
CA ARG A 358 15.65 16.44 9.27
C ARG A 358 15.58 15.70 7.93
N TRP A 359 14.80 14.62 7.89
CA TRP A 359 14.49 13.83 6.70
C TRP A 359 13.83 14.65 5.55
N LYS A 360 13.24 15.82 5.83
CA LYS A 360 12.75 16.75 4.79
C LYS A 360 13.88 17.38 3.96
N PHE A 361 15.11 17.38 4.47
CA PHE A 361 16.29 17.98 3.83
C PHE A 361 17.27 16.92 3.32
N GLU A 362 17.52 15.87 4.11
CA GLU A 362 18.43 14.77 3.75
C GLU A 362 17.74 13.63 2.97
N GLY A 363 16.41 13.68 2.86
CA GLY A 363 15.59 12.60 2.33
C GLY A 363 15.16 11.60 3.42
N PRO A 364 14.08 10.83 3.17
CA PRO A 364 13.63 9.78 4.08
C PRO A 364 14.45 8.48 3.91
N SER A 365 14.36 7.61 4.91
CA SER A 365 15.08 6.34 4.93
C SER A 365 14.75 5.43 3.74
N ASP A 366 15.70 4.55 3.36
CA ASP A 366 15.49 3.57 2.29
C ASP A 366 14.26 2.66 2.54
N SER A 367 13.93 2.37 3.81
CA SER A 367 12.74 1.60 4.17
C SER A 367 11.44 2.37 3.85
N PHE A 368 11.39 3.67 4.16
CA PHE A 368 10.24 4.51 3.83
C PHE A 368 10.11 4.71 2.31
N LYS A 369 11.22 4.93 1.60
CA LYS A 369 11.21 4.96 0.12
C LYS A 369 10.67 3.65 -0.44
N ALA A 370 11.24 2.51 -0.04
CA ALA A 370 10.79 1.18 -0.45
C ALA A 370 9.31 0.89 -0.14
N LEU A 371 8.72 1.49 0.88
CA LEU A 371 7.29 1.47 1.14
C LEU A 371 6.52 2.32 0.11
N VAL A 372 6.80 3.63 0.03
CA VAL A 372 6.03 4.57 -0.82
C VAL A 372 6.19 4.28 -2.31
N ASP A 373 7.37 3.83 -2.74
CA ASP A 373 7.65 3.43 -4.13
C ASP A 373 6.77 2.26 -4.62
N MET A 374 6.06 1.54 -3.74
CA MET A 374 5.05 0.55 -4.15
C MET A 374 3.88 1.21 -4.91
N ALA A 375 3.56 2.47 -4.62
CA ALA A 375 2.49 3.21 -5.28
C ALA A 375 2.91 3.82 -6.63
N ALA A 376 4.20 3.80 -6.99
CA ALA A 376 4.67 4.16 -8.32
C ALA A 376 4.12 3.23 -9.43
N VAL A 377 3.49 2.11 -9.05
CA VAL A 377 2.63 1.30 -9.94
C VAL A 377 1.21 1.26 -9.36
N HIS A 378 0.25 1.75 -10.15
CA HIS A 378 -1.15 1.85 -9.73
C HIS A 378 -1.72 0.49 -9.29
N SER A 379 -2.62 0.49 -8.30
CA SER A 379 -3.12 -0.74 -7.65
C SER A 379 -3.76 -1.71 -8.65
N SER A 380 -4.46 -1.20 -9.67
CA SER A 380 -5.08 -1.95 -10.77
C SER A 380 -4.06 -2.62 -11.70
N CYS A 381 -2.93 -1.96 -11.97
CA CYS A 381 -1.81 -2.59 -12.68
C CYS A 381 -1.15 -3.68 -11.82
N ARG A 382 -0.96 -3.43 -10.51
CA ARG A 382 -0.44 -4.45 -9.60
C ARG A 382 -1.38 -5.67 -9.48
N LEU A 383 -2.70 -5.47 -9.58
CA LEU A 383 -3.69 -6.56 -9.73
C LEU A 383 -3.50 -7.35 -11.04
N CYS A 384 -3.31 -6.68 -12.17
CA CYS A 384 -3.00 -7.35 -13.43
C CYS A 384 -1.65 -8.09 -13.42
N ILE A 385 -0.61 -7.54 -12.78
CA ILE A 385 0.69 -8.21 -12.59
C ILE A 385 0.53 -9.44 -11.70
N TYR A 386 -0.21 -9.35 -10.60
CA TYR A 386 -0.54 -10.50 -9.75
C TYR A 386 -1.27 -11.58 -10.54
N LEU A 387 -2.35 -11.23 -11.26
CA LEU A 387 -3.13 -12.16 -12.08
C LEU A 387 -2.29 -12.85 -13.15
N ALA A 388 -1.47 -12.09 -13.88
CA ALA A 388 -0.58 -12.64 -14.89
C ALA A 388 0.48 -13.57 -14.28
N THR A 389 1.10 -13.18 -13.16
CA THR A 389 2.04 -14.05 -12.43
C THR A 389 1.35 -15.33 -11.95
N ARG A 390 0.12 -15.26 -11.42
CA ARG A 390 -0.69 -16.42 -11.02
C ARG A 390 -1.13 -17.33 -12.17
N ILE A 391 -1.12 -16.84 -13.41
CA ILE A 391 -1.34 -17.67 -14.61
C ILE A 391 -0.04 -18.40 -14.97
N LEU A 392 1.10 -17.69 -15.01
CA LEU A 392 2.39 -18.32 -15.30
C LEU A 392 2.79 -19.38 -14.24
N GLU A 393 2.51 -19.11 -12.96
CA GLU A 393 2.64 -20.08 -11.86
C GLU A 393 1.82 -21.37 -12.02
N LYS A 394 0.83 -21.42 -12.94
CA LYS A 394 0.09 -22.64 -13.28
C LYS A 394 0.77 -23.40 -14.41
N ASP A 395 1.18 -22.70 -15.46
CA ASP A 395 1.95 -23.26 -16.58
C ASP A 395 3.25 -23.89 -16.07
N GLU A 396 3.92 -23.25 -15.11
CA GLU A 396 5.16 -23.72 -14.49
C GLU A 396 5.03 -25.04 -13.70
N LYS A 397 3.80 -25.50 -13.45
CA LYS A 397 3.52 -26.78 -12.78
C LYS A 397 3.35 -27.95 -13.77
N THR A 398 3.34 -27.69 -15.07
CA THR A 398 3.29 -28.71 -16.13
C THR A 398 4.60 -29.51 -16.23
N PRO A 399 4.59 -30.73 -16.82
CA PRO A 399 5.79 -31.53 -17.01
C PRO A 399 6.88 -30.83 -17.85
N GLU A 400 6.51 -29.91 -18.73
CA GLU A 400 7.41 -29.21 -19.67
C GLU A 400 8.30 -28.24 -18.91
N PHE A 401 7.70 -27.35 -18.12
CA PHE A 401 8.45 -26.41 -17.28
C PHE A 401 9.26 -27.11 -16.18
N LYS A 402 8.83 -28.28 -15.70
CA LYS A 402 9.56 -29.11 -14.73
C LYS A 402 10.79 -29.84 -15.29
N LYS A 403 10.97 -29.88 -16.61
CA LYS A 403 12.15 -30.47 -17.29
C LYS A 403 13.24 -29.45 -17.62
N ARG A 404 12.98 -28.15 -17.41
CA ARG A 404 13.93 -27.06 -17.65
C ARG A 404 15.23 -27.33 -16.88
N PRO A 405 16.41 -27.35 -17.54
CA PRO A 405 17.68 -27.65 -16.87
C PRO A 405 17.96 -26.76 -15.66
N CYS A 406 17.68 -25.46 -15.76
CA CYS A 406 17.93 -24.41 -14.76
C CYS A 406 19.38 -24.30 -14.22
N LYS A 407 20.29 -25.17 -14.66
CA LYS A 407 21.72 -25.18 -14.32
C LYS A 407 22.54 -25.98 -15.33
N CYS A 408 23.77 -25.55 -15.56
CA CYS A 408 24.76 -26.17 -16.45
C CYS A 408 25.95 -26.61 -15.61
N THR A 409 26.36 -27.88 -15.69
CA THR A 409 27.51 -28.41 -14.92
C THR A 409 28.62 -28.84 -15.87
N ARG A 410 29.83 -28.28 -15.69
CA ARG A 410 31.05 -28.63 -16.44
C ARG A 410 32.18 -28.88 -15.44
N GLY A 411 32.63 -30.13 -15.35
CA GLY A 411 33.58 -30.56 -14.33
C GLY A 411 33.04 -30.31 -12.91
N LEU A 412 33.83 -29.63 -12.08
CA LEU A 412 33.44 -29.26 -10.71
C LEU A 412 32.66 -27.94 -10.62
N LYS A 413 32.49 -27.19 -11.72
CA LYS A 413 31.71 -25.94 -11.77
C LYS A 413 30.27 -26.24 -12.14
N THR A 414 29.32 -25.71 -11.37
CA THR A 414 27.90 -25.62 -11.78
C THR A 414 27.50 -24.16 -11.84
N LEU A 415 26.88 -23.77 -12.95
CA LEU A 415 26.26 -22.47 -13.16
C LEU A 415 24.75 -22.62 -13.02
N TYR A 416 24.12 -21.80 -12.18
CA TYR A 416 22.68 -21.78 -11.93
C TYR A 416 22.02 -20.62 -12.68
N HIS A 417 20.91 -20.91 -13.36
CA HIS A 417 20.04 -19.93 -14.00
C HIS A 417 18.94 -19.53 -13.02
N ILE A 418 18.87 -18.24 -12.71
CA ILE A 418 17.81 -17.66 -11.89
C ILE A 418 17.19 -16.46 -12.60
N TYR A 419 16.03 -16.03 -12.13
CA TYR A 419 15.28 -14.93 -12.73
C TYR A 419 15.04 -13.83 -11.71
N ALA A 420 15.28 -12.58 -12.11
CA ALA A 420 15.05 -11.41 -11.27
C ALA A 420 14.21 -10.35 -12.00
N ARG A 421 13.25 -9.73 -11.29
CA ARG A 421 12.55 -8.54 -11.78
C ARG A 421 12.51 -7.45 -10.73
N GLU A 422 12.42 -6.20 -11.18
CA GLU A 422 12.04 -5.10 -10.28
C GLU A 422 10.60 -5.30 -9.78
N ARG A 423 10.38 -5.15 -8.47
CA ARG A 423 9.04 -5.19 -7.86
C ARG A 423 8.14 -4.14 -8.54
N GLY A 424 7.03 -4.59 -9.12
CA GLY A 424 6.09 -3.74 -9.86
C GLY A 424 6.29 -3.77 -11.39
N ARG A 425 7.32 -4.46 -11.88
CA ARG A 425 7.39 -4.92 -13.27
C ARG A 425 6.83 -6.34 -13.40
N PHE A 426 6.61 -6.78 -14.64
CA PHE A 426 6.10 -8.12 -14.95
C PHE A 426 7.19 -9.06 -15.48
N GLU A 427 7.85 -8.64 -16.56
CA GLU A 427 8.93 -9.36 -17.25
C GLU A 427 10.10 -9.68 -16.30
N MET A 428 10.86 -10.73 -16.61
CA MET A 428 11.93 -11.29 -15.79
C MET A 428 13.26 -11.31 -16.55
N GLU A 429 14.34 -10.95 -15.88
CA GLU A 429 15.70 -10.94 -16.42
C GLU A 429 16.49 -12.19 -16.02
N SER A 430 17.16 -12.85 -16.98
CA SER A 430 18.11 -13.93 -16.75
C SER A 430 19.31 -13.44 -15.93
N VAL A 431 19.63 -14.12 -14.83
CA VAL A 431 20.80 -13.86 -13.98
C VAL A 431 21.48 -15.19 -13.65
N PHE A 432 22.81 -15.22 -13.68
CA PHE A 432 23.60 -16.45 -13.50
C PHE A 432 24.46 -16.40 -12.23
N LEU A 433 24.53 -17.53 -11.51
CA LEU A 433 25.32 -17.69 -10.28
C LEU A 433 26.15 -18.97 -10.29
N ARG A 434 27.37 -18.93 -9.77
CA ARG A 434 28.32 -20.06 -9.79
C ARG A 434 28.29 -20.81 -8.45
N SER A 435 28.37 -22.15 -8.47
CA SER A 435 28.31 -23.01 -7.28
C SER A 435 29.30 -22.59 -6.19
N GLY A 436 30.55 -22.29 -6.58
CA GLY A 436 31.61 -21.81 -5.67
C GLY A 436 31.38 -20.41 -5.09
N ASN A 437 30.35 -19.67 -5.52
CA ASN A 437 29.98 -18.37 -4.97
C ASN A 437 28.44 -18.20 -4.90
N LEU A 438 27.74 -19.22 -4.38
CA LEU A 438 26.35 -19.06 -3.96
C LEU A 438 26.31 -18.30 -2.62
N THR A 439 26.30 -16.97 -2.71
CA THR A 439 26.21 -16.01 -1.60
C THR A 439 25.23 -14.89 -1.92
N MET A 440 24.72 -14.20 -0.88
CA MET A 440 23.86 -13.03 -1.03
C MET A 440 24.59 -11.84 -1.67
N GLU A 441 25.90 -11.72 -1.47
CA GLU A 441 26.73 -10.70 -2.11
C GLU A 441 26.89 -10.95 -3.61
N ALA A 442 27.08 -12.22 -4.02
CA ALA A 442 27.09 -12.60 -5.42
C ALA A 442 25.73 -12.37 -6.10
N LEU A 443 24.62 -12.69 -5.42
CA LEU A 443 23.27 -12.39 -5.91
C LEU A 443 23.07 -10.88 -6.14
N ASN A 444 23.40 -10.05 -5.14
CA ASN A 444 23.31 -8.59 -5.26
C ASN A 444 24.17 -8.07 -6.42
N SER A 445 25.40 -8.57 -6.55
CA SER A 445 26.34 -8.15 -7.59
C SER A 445 25.89 -8.55 -8.99
N ALA A 446 25.40 -9.79 -9.19
CA ALA A 446 24.94 -10.29 -10.47
C ALA A 446 23.65 -9.58 -10.94
N VAL A 447 22.71 -9.32 -10.02
CA VAL A 447 21.50 -8.51 -10.32
C VAL A 447 21.88 -7.07 -10.65
N LEU A 448 22.78 -6.44 -9.89
CA LEU A 448 23.26 -5.09 -10.22
C LEU A 448 23.95 -5.04 -11.59
N LEU A 449 24.76 -6.05 -11.94
CA LEU A 449 25.43 -6.14 -13.24
C LEU A 449 24.41 -6.22 -14.39
N LYS A 450 23.46 -7.16 -14.31
CA LYS A 450 22.41 -7.36 -15.34
C LYS A 450 21.56 -6.11 -15.52
N PHE A 451 21.07 -5.51 -14.43
CA PHE A 451 20.20 -4.33 -14.53
C PHE A 451 20.99 -3.08 -15.00
N LYS A 452 22.29 -2.97 -14.71
CA LYS A 452 23.15 -1.91 -15.26
C LYS A 452 23.42 -2.10 -16.76
N SER A 453 23.69 -3.33 -17.24
CA SER A 453 23.94 -3.56 -18.68
C SER A 453 22.71 -3.29 -19.54
N LEU A 454 21.50 -3.53 -19.00
CA LEU A 454 20.22 -3.16 -19.60
C LEU A 454 19.90 -1.66 -19.56
N LYS A 455 20.74 -0.83 -18.93
CA LYS A 455 20.48 0.60 -18.64
C LYS A 455 19.14 0.82 -17.92
N HIS A 456 18.83 -0.07 -16.97
CA HIS A 456 17.52 -0.13 -16.32
C HIS A 456 17.20 1.15 -15.55
N THR A 457 16.01 1.71 -15.78
CA THR A 457 15.47 2.84 -15.02
C THR A 457 14.43 2.34 -14.00
N PRO A 458 14.60 2.56 -12.68
CA PRO A 458 13.64 2.12 -11.68
C PRO A 458 12.22 2.68 -11.87
N ILE A 459 11.18 1.92 -11.52
CA ILE A 459 9.77 2.33 -11.69
C ILE A 459 9.44 3.66 -10.97
N TRP A 460 10.11 3.93 -9.85
CA TRP A 460 9.87 5.13 -9.03
C TRP A 460 10.60 6.39 -9.55
N LYS A 461 11.49 6.27 -10.55
CA LYS A 461 12.39 7.36 -10.97
C LYS A 461 11.64 8.65 -11.33
N TYR A 462 10.52 8.55 -12.04
CA TYR A 462 9.74 9.71 -12.46
C TYR A 462 8.73 10.17 -11.41
N GLU A 463 8.17 9.23 -10.63
CA GLU A 463 7.18 9.50 -9.58
C GLU A 463 7.80 10.21 -8.35
N ARG A 464 9.07 9.95 -8.04
CA ARG A 464 9.74 10.63 -6.91
C ARG A 464 9.93 12.14 -7.16
N PRO A 465 9.75 12.99 -6.13
CA PRO A 465 10.15 14.40 -6.17
C PRO A 465 11.63 14.55 -6.48
N GLU A 466 11.98 15.63 -7.19
CA GLU A 466 13.33 15.82 -7.74
C GLU A 466 14.41 15.86 -6.65
N SER A 467 14.08 16.40 -5.47
CA SER A 467 14.95 16.44 -4.29
C SER A 467 15.39 15.08 -3.75
N ILE A 468 14.67 13.99 -4.09
CA ILE A 468 14.98 12.60 -3.66
C ILE A 468 15.00 11.61 -4.84
N ARG A 469 14.98 12.11 -6.08
CA ARG A 469 14.98 11.31 -7.31
C ARG A 469 16.32 10.59 -7.54
N GLY A 470 17.42 11.20 -7.11
CA GLY A 470 18.77 10.66 -7.23
C GLY A 470 19.31 10.55 -8.66
N GLY A 471 20.59 10.18 -8.77
CA GLY A 471 21.23 9.85 -10.04
C GLY A 471 20.76 8.50 -10.61
N ASP A 472 21.44 8.00 -11.63
CA ASP A 472 21.08 6.75 -12.32
C ASP A 472 21.78 5.52 -11.70
N GLU A 473 22.28 5.67 -10.47
CA GLU A 473 22.88 4.60 -9.69
C GLU A 473 21.82 3.66 -9.13
N LEU A 474 21.84 2.40 -9.59
CA LEU A 474 21.02 1.34 -9.01
C LEU A 474 21.59 0.92 -7.65
N LYS A 475 20.83 1.20 -6.58
CA LYS A 475 21.05 0.69 -5.22
C LYS A 475 19.97 -0.31 -4.87
N ILE A 476 20.35 -1.55 -4.55
CA ILE A 476 19.41 -2.57 -4.07
C ILE A 476 19.15 -2.37 -2.58
N TYR A 477 17.87 -2.28 -2.20
CA TYR A 477 17.43 -2.35 -0.81
C TYR A 477 17.22 -3.80 -0.37
N ARG A 478 16.53 -4.60 -1.20
CA ARG A 478 16.22 -6.01 -0.92
C ARG A 478 16.08 -6.83 -2.19
N ILE A 479 16.42 -8.11 -2.08
CA ILE A 479 16.05 -9.17 -3.03
C ILE A 479 15.33 -10.26 -2.22
N TYR A 480 14.23 -10.79 -2.74
CA TYR A 480 13.43 -11.83 -2.06
C TYR A 480 12.74 -12.75 -3.08
N PRO A 481 12.46 -14.02 -2.73
CA PRO A 481 11.72 -14.94 -3.62
C PRO A 481 10.33 -14.42 -3.98
N ILE A 482 9.89 -14.65 -5.21
CA ILE A 482 8.55 -14.27 -5.67
C ILE A 482 7.44 -14.98 -4.86
N GLY A 483 6.27 -14.36 -4.78
CA GLY A 483 5.10 -14.93 -4.08
C GLY A 483 5.00 -14.58 -2.59
N LEU A 484 5.96 -13.83 -2.04
CA LEU A 484 5.84 -13.22 -0.71
C LEU A 484 4.91 -11.99 -0.73
N THR A 485 4.18 -11.78 0.37
CA THR A 485 3.43 -10.54 0.62
C THR A 485 4.37 -9.34 0.83
N GLN A 486 3.87 -8.12 0.70
CA GLN A 486 4.71 -6.92 0.87
C GLN A 486 5.17 -6.72 2.33
N ARG A 487 4.37 -7.11 3.33
CA ARG A 487 4.83 -7.20 4.73
C ARG A 487 6.05 -8.12 4.85
N GLN A 488 5.98 -9.30 4.24
CA GLN A 488 7.08 -10.26 4.27
C GLN A 488 8.31 -9.70 3.55
N ALA A 489 8.15 -9.24 2.31
CA ALA A 489 9.22 -8.68 1.48
C ALA A 489 9.95 -7.51 2.15
N LEU A 490 9.23 -6.54 2.72
CA LEU A 490 9.81 -5.32 3.29
C LEU A 490 10.34 -5.48 4.72
N TYR A 491 9.69 -6.28 5.57
CA TYR A 491 9.93 -6.24 7.02
C TYR A 491 10.33 -7.59 7.65
N THR A 492 9.78 -8.74 7.21
CA THR A 492 10.01 -10.02 7.92
C THR A 492 10.98 -10.98 7.23
N PHE A 493 11.09 -10.94 5.90
CA PHE A 493 11.92 -11.88 5.14
C PHE A 493 13.40 -11.45 5.11
N ARG A 494 14.26 -12.46 5.23
CA ARG A 494 15.71 -12.44 5.02
C ARG A 494 16.20 -13.88 5.01
N PHE A 495 17.13 -14.21 4.11
CA PHE A 495 17.88 -15.46 4.21
C PHE A 495 18.74 -15.47 5.47
N LYS A 496 18.84 -16.61 6.14
CA LYS A 496 19.63 -16.83 7.36
C LYS A 496 21.11 -17.07 7.03
N GLY A 497 21.71 -16.13 6.30
CA GLY A 497 23.06 -16.24 5.75
C GLY A 497 23.14 -17.14 4.50
N ASP A 498 24.35 -17.25 3.95
CA ASP A 498 24.56 -17.84 2.61
C ASP A 498 24.21 -19.33 2.51
N SER A 499 24.23 -20.07 3.61
CA SER A 499 23.79 -21.47 3.59
C SER A 499 22.28 -21.62 3.36
N ASP A 500 21.46 -20.70 3.90
CA ASP A 500 20.01 -20.69 3.71
C ASP A 500 19.66 -20.26 2.28
N PHE A 501 20.39 -19.29 1.75
CA PHE A 501 20.33 -18.90 0.34
C PHE A 501 20.75 -20.03 -0.61
N ARG A 502 21.88 -20.70 -0.35
CA ARG A 502 22.36 -21.84 -1.14
C ARG A 502 21.34 -22.98 -1.18
N ASN A 503 20.84 -23.38 -0.01
CA ASN A 503 19.81 -24.40 0.11
C ASN A 503 18.55 -24.02 -0.70
N HIS A 504 18.17 -22.73 -0.72
CA HIS A 504 17.07 -22.25 -1.54
C HIS A 504 17.34 -22.38 -3.04
N ILE A 505 18.49 -21.92 -3.55
CA ILE A 505 18.88 -22.07 -4.96
C ILE A 505 18.94 -23.54 -5.39
N GLU A 506 19.51 -24.41 -4.56
CA GLU A 506 19.68 -25.83 -4.86
C GLU A 506 18.36 -26.61 -4.81
N SER A 507 17.40 -26.18 -3.97
CA SER A 507 16.07 -26.81 -3.83
C SER A 507 15.01 -26.25 -4.79
N ASN A 508 15.24 -25.10 -5.42
CA ASN A 508 14.27 -24.42 -6.29
C ASN A 508 14.87 -24.17 -7.68
N PRO A 509 14.76 -25.14 -8.62
CA PRO A 509 15.17 -24.96 -10.00
C PRO A 509 14.54 -23.70 -10.61
N CYS A 510 15.35 -22.92 -11.33
CA CYS A 510 14.94 -21.65 -11.96
C CYS A 510 14.36 -20.64 -10.95
N ALA A 511 14.96 -20.54 -9.76
CA ALA A 511 14.52 -19.67 -8.67
C ALA A 511 14.22 -18.23 -9.15
N LYS A 512 13.08 -17.70 -8.69
CA LYS A 512 12.50 -16.43 -9.14
C LYS A 512 12.50 -15.41 -8.01
N PHE A 513 13.04 -14.24 -8.27
CA PHE A 513 13.25 -13.16 -7.30
C PHE A 513 12.58 -11.86 -7.74
N GLU A 514 12.11 -11.09 -6.76
CA GLU A 514 11.82 -9.67 -6.93
C GLU A 514 12.87 -8.82 -6.20
N VAL A 515 13.17 -7.68 -6.81
CA VAL A 515 14.21 -6.73 -6.42
C VAL A 515 13.57 -5.38 -6.12
N ILE A 516 13.94 -4.76 -5.00
CA ILE A 516 13.57 -3.38 -4.69
C ILE A 516 14.83 -2.52 -4.80
N PHE A 517 14.84 -1.62 -5.78
CA PHE A 517 15.81 -0.51 -5.86
C PHE A 517 15.31 0.68 -5.03
N VAL A 518 16.22 1.51 -4.49
CA VAL A 518 15.89 2.70 -3.65
C VAL A 518 16.78 3.90 -3.89
#